data_AF-A0A3S0JC42-F1
#
_entry.id   AF-A0A3S0JC42-F1
#
_cell.length_a   1.000
_cell.length_b   1.000
_cell.length_c   1.000
_cell.angle_alpha   90.00
_cell.angle_beta   90.00
_cell.angle_gamma   90.00
#
_symmetry.space_group_name_H-M   'P 1'
#
loop_
_entity.id
_entity.type
_entity.pdbx_description
1 polymer ?
#
loop_
_entity_poly.entity_id
_entity_poly.type
_entity_poly.pdbx_seq_one_letter_code
_entity_poly.pdbx_strand_id
1 'polypeptide(L)'
;MSFPRTIEEECRELIPTLDKSLKELAFLLEKSKAHIRIDALFQVPLRKSPTVDKNAGIEIATPDGETGISLAIETLTTIWLGEGQSAKETLRSPGAIGLPALALDRIRETNRLRMHLFDLIEKAKPAERKRIWKAKDHYGISSLQAMRVTPILHDPQLIRFYWDTGSITKRWLVRDLIKVCEDELHATFGHRPSRDEVVQGSVESSVLLSLEQLEELPLDEQVAVHRLGTPHIRARVTDGDIEPYICSAPVPFVYDVSCARPLIKPLKNYCPMEEKKKRSIRALLEPEPRVPGMNVHQYDVKHRAFGAFESRSRGRNKRAAQE
;
A
#
# COMPACT_ATOMS: atom_id res chain seq x y z
N MET A 1 -22.47 27.30 19.47
CA MET A 1 -21.11 26.72 19.57
C MET A 1 -21.17 25.35 18.92
N SER A 2 -20.43 25.11 17.83
CA SER A 2 -20.35 23.80 17.19
C SER A 2 -19.22 23.02 17.88
N PHE A 3 -19.53 21.83 18.40
CA PHE A 3 -18.52 20.95 18.95
C PHE A 3 -17.57 20.50 17.82
N PRO A 4 -16.26 20.32 18.09
CA PRO A 4 -15.34 19.79 17.10
C PRO A 4 -15.85 18.43 16.62
N ARG A 5 -15.98 18.27 15.30
CA ARG A 5 -16.42 17.02 14.69
C ARG A 5 -15.43 15.91 15.00
N THR A 6 -15.94 14.70 15.16
CA THR A 6 -15.10 13.52 15.32
C THR A 6 -14.51 13.10 13.98
N ILE A 7 -13.35 12.41 13.99
CA ILE A 7 -12.75 11.85 12.77
C ILE A 7 -13.74 10.95 12.02
N GLU A 8 -14.56 10.20 12.76
CA GLU A 8 -15.58 9.31 12.18
C GLU A 8 -16.64 10.10 11.40
N GLU A 9 -17.14 11.21 11.94
CA GLU A 9 -18.11 12.09 11.27
C GLU A 9 -17.52 12.74 10.03
N GLU A 10 -16.29 13.26 10.11
CA GLU A 10 -15.61 13.86 8.96
C GLU A 10 -15.40 12.84 7.83
N CYS A 11 -14.97 11.62 8.16
CA CYS A 11 -14.83 10.55 7.16
C CYS A 11 -16.18 10.15 6.54
N ARG A 12 -17.27 10.18 7.32
CA ARG A 12 -18.63 9.85 6.84
C ARG A 12 -19.17 10.85 5.84
N GLU A 13 -18.73 12.11 5.88
CA GLU A 13 -19.05 13.11 4.85
C GLU A 13 -18.07 13.06 3.67
N LEU A 14 -16.78 12.83 3.95
CA LEU A 14 -15.73 12.88 2.95
C LEU A 14 -15.78 11.70 1.95
N ILE A 15 -16.11 10.49 2.41
CA ILE A 15 -16.18 9.30 1.55
C ILE A 15 -17.27 9.44 0.46
N PRO A 16 -18.52 9.83 0.77
CA PRO A 16 -19.53 10.11 -0.26
C PRO A 16 -19.14 11.26 -1.20
N THR A 17 -18.46 12.29 -0.68
CA THR A 17 -17.97 13.40 -1.50
C THR A 17 -16.91 12.92 -2.51
N LEU A 18 -15.99 12.07 -2.06
CA LEU A 18 -15.00 11.43 -2.93
C LEU A 18 -15.69 10.53 -3.98
N ASP A 19 -16.62 9.67 -3.59
CA ASP A 19 -17.36 8.78 -4.52
C ASP A 19 -18.10 9.58 -5.60
N LYS A 20 -18.78 10.67 -5.22
CA LYS A 20 -19.43 11.58 -6.16
C LYS A 20 -18.43 12.19 -7.14
N SER A 21 -17.32 12.74 -6.63
CA SER A 21 -16.27 13.36 -7.47
C SER A 21 -15.63 12.36 -8.43
N LEU A 22 -15.46 11.10 -8.02
CA LEU A 22 -14.94 10.04 -8.87
C LEU A 22 -15.94 9.62 -9.96
N LYS A 23 -17.25 9.62 -9.68
CA LYS A 23 -18.30 9.39 -10.70
C LYS A 23 -18.34 10.53 -11.72
N GLU A 24 -18.15 11.78 -11.27
CA GLU A 24 -18.02 12.93 -12.17
C GLU A 24 -16.78 12.82 -13.05
N LEU A 25 -15.64 12.39 -12.49
CA LEU A 25 -14.43 12.10 -13.26
C LEU A 25 -14.65 10.97 -14.28
N ALA A 26 -15.31 9.87 -13.88
CA ALA A 26 -15.63 8.76 -14.79
C ALA A 26 -16.47 9.25 -15.98
N PHE A 27 -17.53 10.01 -15.71
CA PHE A 27 -18.37 10.59 -16.75
C PHE A 27 -17.60 11.52 -17.70
N LEU A 28 -16.69 12.33 -17.16
CA LEU A 28 -15.82 13.19 -17.96
C LEU A 28 -14.89 12.37 -18.87
N LEU A 29 -14.24 11.34 -18.33
CA LEU A 29 -13.34 10.47 -19.08
C LEU A 29 -14.08 9.70 -20.18
N GLU A 30 -15.27 9.17 -19.89
CA GLU A 30 -16.12 8.49 -20.88
C GLU A 30 -16.50 9.43 -22.03
N LYS A 31 -16.88 10.67 -21.73
CA LYS A 31 -17.17 11.69 -22.75
C LYS A 31 -15.96 12.11 -23.57
N SER A 32 -14.76 12.00 -23.00
CA SER A 32 -13.51 12.41 -23.64
C SER A 32 -12.67 11.23 -24.14
N LYS A 33 -13.24 10.03 -24.23
CA LYS A 33 -12.51 8.79 -24.55
C LYS A 33 -11.69 8.85 -25.84
N ALA A 34 -12.19 9.57 -26.86
CA ALA A 34 -11.47 9.76 -28.12
C ALA A 34 -10.14 10.53 -27.97
N HIS A 35 -9.94 11.23 -26.86
CA HIS A 35 -8.75 12.00 -26.54
C HIS A 35 -7.87 11.33 -25.48
N ILE A 36 -8.22 10.13 -25.03
CA ILE A 36 -7.39 9.35 -24.11
C ILE A 36 -6.34 8.60 -24.92
N ARG A 37 -5.06 8.81 -24.60
CA ARG A 37 -3.95 8.08 -25.20
C ARG A 37 -3.40 7.05 -24.22
N ILE A 38 -3.46 5.77 -24.58
CA ILE A 38 -2.82 4.70 -23.81
C ILE A 38 -1.44 4.43 -24.40
N ASP A 39 -0.37 4.81 -23.69
CA ASP A 39 1.00 4.46 -24.10
C ASP A 39 1.46 3.13 -23.52
N ALA A 40 0.95 2.80 -22.32
CA ALA A 40 1.03 1.47 -21.75
C ALA A 40 -0.03 1.28 -20.67
N LEU A 41 -0.58 0.07 -20.57
CA LEU A 41 -1.44 -0.34 -19.46
C LEU A 41 -1.25 -1.84 -19.24
N PHE A 42 -1.00 -2.25 -18.00
CA PHE A 42 -0.80 -3.65 -17.64
C PHE A 42 -1.83 -4.06 -16.61
N GLN A 43 -2.78 -4.89 -16.99
CA GLN A 43 -3.79 -5.41 -16.08
C GLN A 43 -3.19 -6.52 -15.23
N VAL A 44 -3.26 -6.35 -13.90
CA VAL A 44 -2.90 -7.39 -12.95
C VAL A 44 -4.16 -8.15 -12.55
N PRO A 45 -4.19 -9.49 -12.67
CA PRO A 45 -5.37 -10.27 -12.32
C PRO A 45 -5.70 -10.13 -10.83
N LEU A 46 -6.98 -9.93 -10.53
CA LEU A 46 -7.50 -9.95 -9.17
C LEU A 46 -7.40 -11.36 -8.59
N ARG A 47 -6.96 -11.44 -7.34
CA ARG A 47 -6.97 -12.69 -6.58
C ARG A 47 -8.32 -12.89 -5.90
N LYS A 48 -8.82 -14.11 -5.98
CA LYS A 48 -9.99 -14.56 -5.21
C LYS A 48 -9.63 -14.91 -3.76
N SER A 49 -8.40 -15.37 -3.53
CA SER A 49 -7.90 -15.72 -2.19
C SER A 49 -7.37 -14.48 -1.43
N PRO A 50 -7.60 -14.38 -0.11
CA PRO A 50 -6.96 -13.37 0.74
C PRO A 50 -5.46 -13.63 0.98
N THR A 51 -4.94 -14.81 0.65
CA THR A 51 -3.53 -15.17 0.83
C THR A 51 -2.75 -15.01 -0.47
N VAL A 52 -1.51 -14.54 -0.35
CA VAL A 52 -0.58 -14.42 -1.47
C VAL A 52 0.25 -15.69 -1.55
N ASP A 53 0.09 -16.45 -2.63
CA ASP A 53 1.07 -17.48 -2.97
C ASP A 53 2.35 -16.80 -3.45
N LYS A 54 3.43 -16.97 -2.67
CA LYS A 54 4.74 -16.36 -2.95
C LYS A 54 5.48 -17.10 -4.08
N ASN A 55 5.05 -18.30 -4.41
CA ASN A 55 5.66 -19.17 -5.41
C ASN A 55 4.88 -19.21 -6.73
N ALA A 56 3.70 -18.58 -6.79
CA ALA A 56 2.94 -18.44 -8.02
C ALA A 56 3.46 -17.29 -8.89
N GLY A 57 3.56 -17.53 -10.19
CA GLY A 57 3.76 -16.46 -11.17
C GLY A 57 2.54 -15.56 -11.28
N ILE A 58 2.75 -14.35 -11.82
CA ILE A 58 1.65 -13.42 -12.16
C ILE A 58 1.75 -13.12 -13.64
N GLU A 59 0.76 -13.57 -14.39
CA GLU A 59 0.59 -13.21 -15.80
C GLU A 59 -0.19 -11.90 -15.89
N ILE A 60 0.37 -10.92 -16.60
CA ILE A 60 -0.26 -9.62 -16.83
C ILE A 60 -0.86 -9.58 -18.23
N ALA A 61 -1.99 -8.90 -18.38
CA ALA A 61 -2.56 -8.60 -19.70
C ALA A 61 -2.20 -7.17 -20.11
N THR A 62 -2.09 -6.91 -21.41
CA THR A 62 -1.87 -5.57 -21.98
C THR A 62 -3.06 -5.17 -22.85
N PRO A 63 -4.18 -4.77 -22.24
CA PRO A 63 -5.36 -4.38 -23.01
C PRO A 63 -5.09 -3.08 -23.78
N ASP A 64 -5.59 -3.03 -25.01
CA ASP A 64 -5.49 -1.90 -25.91
C ASP A 64 -6.89 -1.47 -26.42
N GLY A 65 -6.92 -0.41 -27.23
CA GLY A 65 -8.15 0.13 -27.80
C GLY A 65 -9.21 0.45 -26.74
N GLU A 66 -10.47 0.10 -27.03
CA GLU A 66 -11.61 0.35 -26.14
C GLU A 66 -11.46 -0.39 -24.81
N THR A 67 -10.96 -1.63 -24.81
CA THR A 67 -10.76 -2.41 -23.58
C THR A 67 -9.72 -1.76 -22.67
N GLY A 68 -8.63 -1.24 -23.24
CA GLY A 68 -7.61 -0.49 -22.50
C GLY A 68 -8.16 0.82 -21.93
N ILE A 69 -8.98 1.54 -22.69
CA ILE A 69 -9.64 2.77 -22.23
C ILE A 69 -10.59 2.49 -21.07
N SER A 70 -11.51 1.52 -21.21
CA SER A 70 -12.44 1.16 -20.14
C SER A 70 -11.73 0.75 -18.86
N LEU A 71 -10.65 -0.04 -18.97
CA LEU A 71 -9.84 -0.41 -17.81
C LEU A 71 -9.14 0.80 -17.17
N ALA A 72 -8.63 1.74 -17.97
CA ALA A 72 -8.00 2.95 -17.46
C ALA A 72 -8.99 3.81 -16.67
N ILE A 73 -10.19 4.02 -17.22
CA ILE A 73 -11.28 4.76 -16.56
C ILE A 73 -11.63 4.07 -15.24
N GLU A 74 -11.96 2.77 -15.29
CA GLU A 74 -12.29 1.98 -14.10
C GLU A 74 -11.20 2.07 -13.03
N THR A 75 -9.93 1.90 -13.42
CA THR A 75 -8.79 1.90 -12.48
C THR A 75 -8.62 3.24 -11.76
N LEU A 76 -8.91 4.35 -12.45
CA LEU A 76 -8.80 5.71 -11.91
C LEU A 76 -9.98 6.11 -11.03
N THR A 77 -11.18 5.57 -11.30
CA THR A 77 -12.42 6.07 -10.69
C THR A 77 -13.05 5.11 -9.69
N THR A 78 -12.77 3.82 -9.75
CA THR A 78 -13.36 2.83 -8.84
C THR A 78 -12.71 2.81 -7.46
N ILE A 79 -13.55 2.89 -6.43
CA ILE A 79 -13.17 2.62 -5.03
C ILE A 79 -13.89 1.39 -4.48
N TRP A 80 -14.89 0.88 -5.18
CA TRP A 80 -15.68 -0.28 -4.82
C TRP A 80 -14.91 -1.59 -5.06
N LEU A 81 -15.19 -2.58 -4.24
CA LEU A 81 -14.72 -3.95 -4.45
C LEU A 81 -15.54 -4.58 -5.57
N GLY A 82 -14.88 -5.24 -6.51
CA GLY A 82 -15.53 -6.06 -7.52
C GLY A 82 -16.15 -7.32 -6.91
N GLU A 83 -17.05 -7.95 -7.66
CA GLU A 83 -17.69 -9.19 -7.23
C GLU A 83 -16.63 -10.30 -7.01
N GLY A 84 -16.68 -10.96 -5.84
CA GLY A 84 -15.73 -12.00 -5.47
C GLY A 84 -14.29 -11.52 -5.21
N GLN A 85 -14.03 -10.21 -5.25
CA GLN A 85 -12.72 -9.63 -4.91
C GLN A 85 -12.46 -9.76 -3.41
N SER A 86 -11.26 -10.21 -3.04
CA SER A 86 -10.82 -10.14 -1.64
C SER A 86 -10.69 -8.68 -1.19
N ALA A 87 -11.20 -8.35 0.00
CA ALA A 87 -11.00 -7.03 0.60
C ALA A 87 -9.52 -6.66 0.87
N LYS A 88 -8.61 -7.65 0.79
CA LYS A 88 -7.15 -7.46 0.89
C LYS A 88 -6.47 -7.25 -0.47
N GLU A 89 -7.22 -7.37 -1.56
CA GLU A 89 -6.76 -7.13 -2.93
C GLU A 89 -7.29 -5.79 -3.44
N THR A 90 -6.54 -5.14 -4.30
CA THR A 90 -6.98 -3.91 -4.99
C THR A 90 -6.86 -4.11 -6.49
N LEU A 91 -7.77 -3.54 -7.26
CA LEU A 91 -7.65 -3.40 -8.72
C LEU A 91 -6.36 -2.64 -9.03
N ARG A 92 -5.46 -3.25 -9.82
CA ARG A 92 -4.16 -2.69 -10.16
C ARG A 92 -3.94 -2.74 -11.67
N SER A 93 -3.72 -1.56 -12.24
CA SER A 93 -3.38 -1.42 -13.66
C SER A 93 -2.28 -0.37 -13.82
N PRO A 94 -1.01 -0.67 -13.49
CA PRO A 94 0.10 0.22 -13.80
C PRO A 94 0.13 0.55 -15.29
N GLY A 95 0.63 1.74 -15.63
CA GLY A 95 0.67 2.19 -17.01
C GLY A 95 1.05 3.66 -17.10
N ALA A 96 0.99 4.20 -18.31
CA ALA A 96 1.14 5.60 -18.60
C ALA A 96 0.07 6.00 -19.62
N ILE A 97 -0.72 7.01 -19.28
CA ILE A 97 -1.83 7.47 -20.12
C ILE A 97 -1.81 8.99 -20.26
N GLY A 98 -1.97 9.47 -21.48
CA GLY A 98 -2.18 10.88 -21.80
C GLY A 98 -3.66 11.22 -21.69
N LEU A 99 -3.98 12.27 -20.94
CA LEU A 99 -5.34 12.75 -20.73
C LEU A 99 -5.47 14.24 -21.09
N PRO A 100 -6.69 14.71 -21.45
CA PRO A 100 -6.94 16.15 -21.57
C PRO A 100 -6.74 16.89 -20.25
N ALA A 101 -6.27 18.14 -20.30
CA ALA A 101 -6.01 18.98 -19.12
C ALA A 101 -7.18 19.02 -18.11
N LEU A 102 -8.42 19.13 -18.60
CA LEU A 102 -9.61 19.14 -17.74
C LEU A 102 -9.77 17.86 -16.90
N ALA A 103 -9.38 16.70 -17.45
CA ALA A 103 -9.40 15.45 -16.69
C ALA A 103 -8.29 15.43 -15.63
N LEU A 104 -7.11 15.97 -15.93
CA LEU A 104 -6.03 16.11 -14.95
C LEU A 104 -6.43 17.01 -13.78
N ASP A 105 -7.14 18.11 -14.03
CA ASP A 105 -7.64 18.99 -12.97
C ASP A 105 -8.62 18.28 -12.04
N ARG A 106 -9.54 17.48 -12.60
CA ARG A 106 -10.43 16.63 -11.80
C ARG A 106 -9.67 15.55 -11.02
N ILE A 107 -8.62 14.99 -11.60
CA ILE A 107 -7.74 14.06 -10.87
C ILE A 107 -7.04 14.79 -9.70
N ARG A 108 -6.55 16.02 -9.88
CA ARG A 108 -5.98 16.83 -8.76
C ARG A 108 -7.00 17.04 -7.64
N GLU A 109 -8.24 17.38 -7.98
CA GLU A 109 -9.32 17.53 -6.99
C GLU A 109 -9.58 16.23 -6.22
N THR A 110 -9.74 15.11 -6.92
CA THR A 110 -9.94 13.81 -6.25
C THR A 110 -8.72 13.44 -5.41
N ASN A 111 -7.50 13.67 -5.89
CA ASN A 111 -6.27 13.44 -5.11
C ASN A 111 -6.26 14.24 -3.80
N ARG A 112 -6.70 15.51 -3.80
CA ARG A 112 -6.83 16.31 -2.56
C ARG A 112 -7.79 15.66 -1.57
N LEU A 113 -8.96 15.17 -2.03
CA LEU A 113 -9.92 14.46 -1.18
C LEU A 113 -9.33 13.15 -0.63
N ARG A 114 -8.62 12.38 -1.46
CA ARG A 114 -7.97 11.12 -1.08
C ARG A 114 -6.89 11.33 -0.03
N MET A 115 -6.07 12.38 -0.18
CA MET A 115 -5.05 12.75 0.79
C MET A 115 -5.67 13.22 2.11
N HIS A 116 -6.71 14.03 2.06
CA HIS A 116 -7.43 14.45 3.26
C HIS A 116 -8.00 13.24 4.01
N LEU A 117 -8.59 12.28 3.29
CA LEU A 117 -9.09 11.04 3.87
C LEU A 117 -7.95 10.21 4.48
N PHE A 118 -6.81 10.11 3.81
CA PHE A 118 -5.63 9.43 4.33
C PHE A 118 -5.16 10.06 5.65
N ASP A 119 -5.04 11.38 5.72
CA ASP A 119 -4.58 12.11 6.90
C ASP A 119 -5.52 11.94 8.10
N LEU A 120 -6.83 11.87 7.87
CA LEU A 120 -7.83 11.58 8.90
C LEU A 120 -7.71 10.14 9.39
N ILE A 121 -7.66 9.17 8.48
CA ILE A 121 -7.56 7.75 8.81
C ILE A 121 -6.25 7.43 9.54
N GLU A 122 -5.14 8.08 9.17
CA GLU A 122 -3.84 7.91 9.84
C GLU A 122 -3.93 8.28 11.33
N LYS A 123 -4.71 9.31 11.68
CA LYS A 123 -4.93 9.76 13.06
C LYS A 123 -5.95 8.92 13.84
N ALA A 124 -6.85 8.22 13.16
CA ALA A 124 -7.89 7.40 13.79
C ALA A 124 -7.31 6.16 14.50
N LYS A 125 -7.90 5.78 15.65
CA LYS A 125 -7.57 4.53 16.35
C LYS A 125 -8.06 3.31 15.54
N PRO A 126 -7.49 2.10 15.74
CA PRO A 126 -7.91 0.90 14.99
C PRO A 126 -9.41 0.59 15.06
N ALA A 127 -10.04 0.76 16.23
CA ALA A 127 -11.48 0.55 16.40
C ALA A 127 -12.32 1.58 15.63
N GLU A 128 -11.89 2.84 15.57
CA GLU A 128 -12.54 3.91 14.78
C GLU A 128 -12.43 3.60 13.29
N ARG A 129 -11.23 3.24 12.79
CA ARG A 129 -11.03 2.82 11.39
C ARG A 129 -11.99 1.69 11.00
N LYS A 130 -12.15 0.70 11.88
CA LYS A 130 -13.08 -0.42 11.65
C LYS A 130 -14.52 0.06 11.53
N ARG A 131 -14.97 1.01 12.37
CA ARG A 131 -16.33 1.57 12.28
C ARG A 131 -16.54 2.38 11.01
N ILE A 132 -15.57 3.23 10.63
CA ILE A 132 -15.63 4.05 9.41
C ILE A 132 -15.84 3.16 8.17
N TRP A 133 -15.02 2.12 8.00
CA TRP A 133 -15.07 1.26 6.81
C TRP A 133 -16.17 0.19 6.84
N LYS A 134 -16.75 -0.10 8.02
CA LYS A 134 -17.89 -1.01 8.17
C LYS A 134 -19.23 -0.29 8.31
N ALA A 135 -19.26 1.04 8.20
CA ALA A 135 -20.50 1.79 8.15
C ALA A 135 -21.34 1.30 6.97
N LYS A 136 -22.66 1.23 7.17
CA LYS A 136 -23.62 0.67 6.19
C LYS A 136 -23.48 1.37 4.82
N ASP A 137 -23.27 2.68 4.82
CA ASP A 137 -23.18 3.49 3.61
C ASP A 137 -21.85 3.33 2.86
N HIS A 138 -20.85 2.69 3.47
CA HIS A 138 -19.54 2.43 2.90
C HIS A 138 -19.27 0.96 2.63
N TYR A 139 -20.26 0.09 2.89
CA TYR A 139 -20.08 -1.35 2.79
C TYR A 139 -19.74 -1.75 1.34
N GLY A 140 -18.58 -2.37 1.15
CA GLY A 140 -18.07 -2.73 -0.17
C GLY A 140 -17.06 -1.73 -0.76
N ILE A 141 -16.73 -0.63 -0.08
CA ILE A 141 -15.63 0.25 -0.46
C ILE A 141 -14.29 -0.35 0.00
N SER A 142 -13.33 -0.41 -0.91
CA SER A 142 -11.94 -0.75 -0.57
C SER A 142 -11.23 0.48 -0.01
N SER A 143 -10.84 0.43 1.27
CA SER A 143 -10.10 1.50 1.93
C SER A 143 -8.80 1.86 1.21
N LEU A 144 -8.10 0.85 0.68
CA LEU A 144 -6.86 1.04 -0.06
C LEU A 144 -7.10 1.72 -1.42
N GLN A 145 -8.18 1.39 -2.13
CA GLN A 145 -8.53 2.08 -3.39
C GLN A 145 -9.03 3.50 -3.13
N ALA A 146 -9.78 3.72 -2.04
CA ALA A 146 -10.28 5.03 -1.65
C ALA A 146 -9.16 6.03 -1.29
N MET A 147 -8.08 5.59 -0.66
CA MET A 147 -6.97 6.48 -0.28
C MET A 147 -5.82 6.55 -1.30
N ARG A 148 -5.92 5.81 -2.42
CA ARG A 148 -4.84 5.72 -3.41
C ARG A 148 -4.83 6.92 -4.35
N VAL A 149 -3.78 7.73 -4.24
CA VAL A 149 -3.52 8.90 -5.12
C VAL A 149 -3.12 8.44 -6.52
N THR A 150 -3.64 9.12 -7.54
CA THR A 150 -3.24 8.97 -8.94
C THR A 150 -2.05 9.87 -9.23
N PRO A 151 -0.89 9.33 -9.62
CA PRO A 151 0.29 10.15 -9.90
C PRO A 151 0.14 10.89 -11.22
N ILE A 152 0.29 12.22 -11.18
CA ILE A 152 0.30 13.11 -12.34
C ILE A 152 1.75 13.45 -12.66
N LEU A 153 2.17 13.28 -13.92
CA LEU A 153 3.51 13.63 -14.41
C LEU A 153 3.40 14.87 -15.31
N HIS A 154 4.47 15.68 -15.35
CA HIS A 154 4.47 16.97 -16.04
C HIS A 154 5.07 16.86 -17.45
N ASP A 155 6.26 16.27 -17.56
CA ASP A 155 7.00 16.03 -18.80
C ASP A 155 7.63 14.63 -18.78
N PRO A 156 6.82 13.56 -18.85
CA PRO A 156 7.35 12.21 -18.70
C PRO A 156 8.22 11.83 -19.89
N GLN A 157 9.50 11.55 -19.63
CA GLN A 157 10.48 11.16 -20.66
C GLN A 157 10.70 9.64 -20.69
N LEU A 158 10.79 9.00 -19.52
CA LEU A 158 11.06 7.57 -19.39
C LEU A 158 10.42 6.97 -18.16
N ILE A 159 9.67 5.89 -18.35
CA ILE A 159 9.05 5.13 -17.25
C ILE A 159 9.46 3.66 -17.38
N ARG A 160 10.09 3.13 -16.32
CA ARG A 160 10.50 1.72 -16.25
C ARG A 160 9.72 0.98 -15.18
N PHE A 161 8.82 0.09 -15.59
CA PHE A 161 8.05 -0.74 -14.67
C PHE A 161 8.78 -2.03 -14.32
N TYR A 162 8.66 -2.47 -13.07
CA TYR A 162 9.24 -3.73 -12.60
C TYR A 162 8.53 -4.23 -11.34
N TRP A 163 8.66 -5.53 -11.09
CA TRP A 163 8.27 -6.14 -9.83
C TRP A 163 9.37 -5.94 -8.78
N ASP A 164 8.97 -5.44 -7.62
CA ASP A 164 9.81 -5.38 -6.42
C ASP A 164 9.35 -6.48 -5.47
N THR A 165 10.22 -7.47 -5.27
CA THR A 165 10.08 -8.55 -4.29
C THR A 165 10.89 -8.29 -3.01
N GLY A 166 11.32 -7.04 -2.82
CA GLY A 166 12.09 -6.63 -1.66
C GLY A 166 11.45 -7.04 -0.33
N SER A 167 12.28 -7.50 0.60
CA SER A 167 11.85 -7.74 1.98
C SER A 167 11.61 -6.43 2.74
N ILE A 168 10.63 -6.45 3.64
CA ILE A 168 10.39 -5.38 4.60
C ILE A 168 11.12 -5.77 5.87
N THR A 169 12.15 -5.00 6.21
CA THR A 169 12.86 -5.13 7.48
C THR A 169 12.67 -3.84 8.26
N LYS A 170 12.05 -3.92 9.43
CA LYS A 170 11.92 -2.79 10.35
C LYS A 170 12.73 -3.09 11.60
N ARG A 171 13.58 -2.14 12.00
CA ARG A 171 14.33 -2.20 13.26
C ARG A 171 13.42 -1.79 14.41
N TRP A 172 13.57 -2.48 15.53
CA TRP A 172 12.84 -2.27 16.77
C TRP A 172 13.78 -2.45 17.96
N LEU A 173 13.39 -1.90 19.10
CA LEU A 173 13.92 -2.33 20.39
C LEU A 173 13.03 -3.43 20.96
N VAL A 174 13.63 -4.39 21.66
CA VAL A 174 12.89 -5.49 22.29
C VAL A 174 11.79 -4.96 23.22
N ARG A 175 12.11 -4.00 24.09
CA ARG A 175 11.13 -3.36 24.99
C ARG A 175 9.92 -2.77 24.28
N ASP A 176 10.10 -2.22 23.08
CA ASP A 176 9.00 -1.63 22.31
C ASP A 176 8.09 -2.72 21.72
N LEU A 177 8.66 -3.87 21.34
CA LEU A 177 7.89 -5.03 20.88
C LEU A 177 7.11 -5.70 22.01
N ILE A 178 7.73 -5.85 23.18
CA ILE A 178 7.06 -6.35 24.40
C ILE A 178 5.82 -5.51 24.67
N LYS A 179 5.98 -4.18 24.71
CA LYS A 179 4.86 -3.26 24.92
C LYS A 179 3.76 -3.42 23.88
N VAL A 180 4.09 -3.59 22.60
CA VAL A 180 3.09 -3.83 21.54
C VAL A 180 2.28 -5.10 21.80
N CYS A 181 2.92 -6.19 22.22
CA CYS A 181 2.23 -7.44 22.56
C CYS A 181 1.37 -7.29 23.81
N GLU A 182 1.86 -6.60 24.84
CA GLU A 182 1.10 -6.31 26.06
C GLU A 182 -0.14 -5.45 25.78
N ASP A 183 0.01 -4.38 24.98
CA ASP A 183 -1.09 -3.51 24.59
C ASP A 183 -2.17 -4.29 23.81
N GLU A 184 -1.78 -5.24 22.95
CA GLU A 184 -2.70 -6.10 22.18
C GLU A 184 -3.48 -7.08 23.07
N LEU A 185 -2.81 -7.73 24.01
CA LEU A 185 -3.45 -8.62 24.99
C LEU A 185 -4.36 -7.83 25.95
N HIS A 186 -3.89 -6.69 26.45
CA HIS A 186 -4.67 -5.83 27.34
C HIS A 186 -5.91 -5.26 26.65
N ALA A 187 -5.84 -4.92 25.36
CA ALA A 187 -7.02 -4.48 24.61
C ALA A 187 -8.11 -5.57 24.50
N THR A 188 -7.74 -6.84 24.65
CA THR A 188 -8.65 -7.99 24.52
C THR A 188 -9.16 -8.46 25.88
N PHE A 189 -8.28 -8.58 26.87
CA PHE A 189 -8.59 -9.16 28.18
C PHE A 189 -8.68 -8.13 29.33
N GLY A 190 -8.13 -6.92 29.15
CA GLY A 190 -7.97 -5.94 30.22
C GLY A 190 -6.76 -6.22 31.14
N HIS A 191 -5.99 -7.27 30.87
CA HIS A 191 -4.76 -7.66 31.57
C HIS A 191 -3.91 -8.56 30.65
N ARG A 192 -2.73 -8.98 31.15
CA ARG A 192 -1.94 -10.04 30.51
C ARG A 192 -2.53 -11.40 30.93
N PRO A 193 -3.14 -12.18 30.02
CA PRO A 193 -3.71 -13.46 30.37
C PRO A 193 -2.62 -14.50 30.67
N SER A 194 -2.93 -15.45 31.54
CA SER A 194 -2.17 -16.69 31.70
C SER A 194 -2.43 -17.66 30.53
N ARG A 195 -1.62 -18.73 30.42
CA ARG A 195 -1.77 -19.73 29.36
C ARG A 195 -3.11 -20.47 29.40
N ASP A 196 -3.72 -20.59 30.57
CA ASP A 196 -5.01 -21.28 30.75
C ASP A 196 -6.21 -20.39 30.34
N GLU A 197 -6.01 -19.07 30.28
CA GLU A 197 -7.04 -18.10 29.87
C GLU A 197 -7.14 -17.93 28.35
N VAL A 198 -6.15 -18.42 27.59
CA VAL A 198 -6.12 -18.34 26.13
C VAL A 198 -6.46 -19.68 25.49
N VAL A 199 -7.29 -19.64 24.45
CA VAL A 199 -7.60 -20.84 23.67
C VAL A 199 -6.38 -21.25 22.86
N GLN A 200 -5.94 -22.50 23.02
CA GLN A 200 -4.79 -23.02 22.28
C GLN A 200 -5.00 -22.88 20.77
N GLY A 201 -4.00 -22.31 20.08
CA GLY A 201 -4.07 -22.06 18.64
C GLY A 201 -4.81 -20.79 18.23
N SER A 202 -5.32 -20.01 19.18
CA SER A 202 -5.86 -18.68 18.91
C SER A 202 -4.75 -17.67 18.58
N VAL A 203 -5.16 -16.51 18.03
CA VAL A 203 -4.22 -15.41 17.76
C VAL A 203 -3.59 -14.93 19.07
N GLU A 204 -4.39 -14.79 20.10
CA GLU A 204 -4.00 -14.35 21.44
C GLU A 204 -2.99 -15.31 22.08
N SER A 205 -3.19 -16.63 21.92
CA SER A 205 -2.22 -17.65 22.35
C SER A 205 -0.86 -17.50 21.64
N SER A 206 -0.86 -17.19 20.34
CA SER A 206 0.36 -16.92 19.56
C SER A 206 1.05 -15.62 19.98
N VAL A 207 0.28 -14.57 20.30
CA VAL A 207 0.81 -13.29 20.82
C VAL A 207 1.43 -13.50 22.20
N LEU A 208 0.79 -14.24 23.11
CA LEU A 208 1.32 -14.56 24.43
C LEU A 208 2.63 -15.35 24.34
N LEU A 209 2.70 -16.37 23.47
CA LEU A 209 3.94 -17.12 23.25
C LEU A 209 5.06 -16.22 22.69
N SER A 210 4.72 -15.32 21.78
CA SER A 210 5.70 -14.38 21.21
C SER A 210 6.22 -13.40 22.27
N LEU A 211 5.36 -12.96 23.19
CA LEU A 211 5.73 -12.11 24.32
C LEU A 211 6.72 -12.82 25.25
N GLU A 212 6.44 -14.07 25.65
CA GLU A 212 7.33 -14.88 26.50
C GLU A 212 8.73 -15.03 25.85
N GLN A 213 8.78 -15.27 24.52
CA GLN A 213 10.05 -15.38 23.79
C GLN A 213 10.81 -14.05 23.69
N LEU A 214 10.10 -12.92 23.62
CA LEU A 214 10.72 -11.59 23.62
C LEU A 214 11.34 -11.24 24.97
N GLU A 215 10.74 -11.68 26.07
CA GLU A 215 11.24 -11.46 27.44
C GLU A 215 12.55 -12.19 27.73
N GLU A 216 12.89 -13.22 26.95
CA GLU A 216 14.19 -13.90 27.01
C GLU A 216 15.34 -13.06 26.40
N LEU A 217 15.03 -11.94 25.74
CA LEU A 217 16.02 -11.06 25.10
C LEU A 217 16.33 -9.82 25.95
N PRO A 218 17.55 -9.26 25.85
CA PRO A 218 17.86 -8.00 26.50
C PRO A 218 16.94 -6.87 26.01
N LEU A 219 16.30 -6.16 26.95
CA LEU A 219 15.31 -5.12 26.67
C LEU A 219 15.79 -4.02 25.71
N ASP A 220 17.09 -3.72 25.78
CA ASP A 220 17.73 -2.66 25.01
C ASP A 220 18.32 -3.16 23.69
N GLU A 221 18.23 -4.46 23.37
CA GLU A 221 18.73 -5.01 22.12
C GLU A 221 17.90 -4.48 20.93
N GLN A 222 18.60 -4.12 19.86
CA GLN A 222 18.00 -3.81 18.58
C GLN A 222 17.75 -5.12 17.82
N VAL A 223 16.49 -5.38 17.48
CA VAL A 223 16.06 -6.54 16.70
C VAL A 223 15.38 -6.11 15.40
N ALA A 224 15.23 -7.05 14.47
CA ALA A 224 14.61 -6.80 13.19
C ALA A 224 13.34 -7.62 13.02
N VAL A 225 12.21 -6.97 12.80
CA VAL A 225 11.02 -7.64 12.26
C VAL A 225 11.22 -7.74 10.75
N HIS A 226 11.47 -8.95 10.27
CA HIS A 226 11.76 -9.23 8.87
C HIS A 226 10.59 -9.98 8.22
N ARG A 227 10.07 -9.44 7.12
CA ARG A 227 9.03 -10.11 6.34
C ARG A 227 9.44 -10.13 4.88
N LEU A 228 9.32 -11.29 4.25
CA LEU A 228 9.40 -11.37 2.80
C LEU A 228 8.25 -10.55 2.22
N GLY A 229 8.60 -9.56 1.39
CA GLY A 229 7.62 -8.75 0.70
C GLY A 229 6.82 -9.60 -0.28
N THR A 230 5.57 -9.24 -0.48
CA THR A 230 4.80 -9.73 -1.62
C THR A 230 5.25 -8.97 -2.87
N PRO A 231 5.17 -9.60 -4.06
CA PRO A 231 5.47 -8.92 -5.32
C PRO A 231 4.59 -7.68 -5.46
N HIS A 232 5.21 -6.50 -5.56
CA HIS A 232 4.52 -5.24 -5.76
C HIS A 232 5.16 -4.46 -6.90
N ILE A 233 4.34 -3.71 -7.63
CA ILE A 233 4.79 -3.04 -8.84
C ILE A 233 5.37 -1.69 -8.46
N ARG A 234 6.56 -1.41 -9.00
CA ARG A 234 7.19 -0.10 -8.94
C ARG A 234 7.50 0.42 -10.31
N ALA A 235 7.71 1.73 -10.38
CA ALA A 235 8.27 2.37 -11.54
C ALA A 235 9.47 3.23 -11.14
N ARG A 236 10.48 3.26 -12.01
CA ARG A 236 11.48 4.33 -12.02
C ARG A 236 11.08 5.33 -13.10
N VAL A 237 10.87 6.58 -12.71
CA VAL A 237 10.34 7.65 -13.55
C VAL A 237 11.42 8.71 -13.79
N THR A 238 11.50 9.22 -15.01
CA THR A 238 12.23 10.43 -15.41
C THR A 238 11.20 11.40 -15.97
N ASP A 239 11.04 12.55 -15.33
CA ASP A 239 9.97 13.52 -15.55
C ASP A 239 10.58 14.92 -15.65
N GLY A 240 10.78 15.42 -16.87
CA GLY A 240 11.49 16.65 -17.16
C GLY A 240 12.89 16.70 -16.52
N ASP A 241 13.17 17.81 -15.85
CA ASP A 241 14.44 18.07 -15.15
C ASP A 241 14.50 17.47 -13.73
N ILE A 242 13.49 16.71 -13.31
CA ILE A 242 13.44 16.10 -11.98
C ILE A 242 14.38 14.89 -11.92
N GLU A 243 15.17 14.80 -10.84
CA GLU A 243 16.05 13.64 -10.60
C GLU A 243 15.24 12.32 -10.64
N PRO A 244 15.69 11.30 -11.40
CA PRO A 244 14.94 10.06 -11.55
C PRO A 244 14.63 9.39 -10.20
N TYR A 245 13.36 9.10 -9.95
CA TYR A 245 12.90 8.57 -8.67
C TYR A 245 12.18 7.24 -8.82
N ILE A 246 12.09 6.49 -7.72
CA ILE A 246 11.37 5.22 -7.63
C ILE A 246 10.10 5.43 -6.81
N CYS A 247 8.97 5.05 -7.37
CA CYS A 247 7.67 5.13 -6.72
C CYS A 247 6.86 3.83 -6.89
N SER A 248 5.81 3.69 -6.09
CA SER A 248 4.82 2.63 -6.28
C SER A 248 3.97 2.94 -7.51
N ALA A 249 3.65 1.91 -8.30
CA ALA A 249 2.80 2.07 -9.49
C ALA A 249 1.58 1.11 -9.44
N PRO A 250 0.60 1.35 -8.56
CA PRO A 250 -0.63 0.55 -8.50
C PRO A 250 -1.69 0.96 -9.54
N VAL A 251 -1.60 2.17 -10.08
CA VAL A 251 -2.51 2.81 -11.05
C VAL A 251 -1.68 3.43 -12.17
N PRO A 252 -2.28 3.80 -13.33
CA PRO A 252 -1.49 4.43 -14.37
C PRO A 252 -0.99 5.81 -13.93
N PHE A 253 0.21 6.17 -14.36
CA PHE A 253 0.66 7.55 -14.40
C PHE A 253 -0.16 8.30 -15.43
N VAL A 254 -0.67 9.47 -15.06
CA VAL A 254 -1.42 10.34 -15.96
C VAL A 254 -0.59 11.57 -16.29
N TYR A 255 -0.74 12.11 -17.49
CA TYR A 255 -0.03 13.31 -17.92
C TYR A 255 -0.82 13.99 -19.04
N ASP A 256 -0.45 15.21 -19.43
CA ASP A 256 -1.18 15.92 -20.48
C ASP A 256 -0.96 15.23 -21.84
N VAL A 257 -2.04 14.94 -22.54
CA VAL A 257 -1.99 14.26 -23.85
C VAL A 257 -1.19 15.05 -24.90
N SER A 258 -1.05 16.37 -24.72
CA SER A 258 -0.22 17.24 -25.57
C SER A 258 1.28 17.02 -25.38
N CYS A 259 1.72 16.45 -24.25
CA CYS A 259 3.12 16.11 -24.04
C CYS A 259 3.59 15.02 -25.02
N ALA A 260 4.90 15.00 -25.27
CA ALA A 260 5.54 13.94 -26.02
C ALA A 260 5.27 12.57 -25.36
N ARG A 261 5.25 11.50 -26.18
CA ARG A 261 5.06 10.15 -25.65
C ARG A 261 6.30 9.73 -24.85
N PRO A 262 6.15 9.31 -23.58
CA PRO A 262 7.28 8.80 -22.81
C PRO A 262 7.80 7.51 -23.42
N LEU A 263 9.10 7.27 -23.31
CA LEU A 263 9.66 5.95 -23.54
C LEU A 263 9.23 5.01 -22.42
N ILE A 264 8.54 3.91 -22.75
CA ILE A 264 8.11 2.91 -21.77
C ILE A 264 9.03 1.68 -21.81
N LYS A 265 9.57 1.29 -20.65
CA LYS A 265 10.07 -0.07 -20.43
C LYS A 265 8.97 -0.86 -19.71
N PRO A 266 8.36 -1.86 -20.38
CA PRO A 266 7.12 -2.47 -19.93
C PRO A 266 7.32 -3.32 -18.69
N LEU A 267 6.23 -3.49 -17.93
CA LEU A 267 6.16 -4.52 -16.91
C LEU A 267 6.17 -5.88 -17.60
N LYS A 268 6.88 -6.86 -17.05
CA LYS A 268 6.87 -8.25 -17.51
C LYS A 268 6.01 -9.10 -16.59
N ASN A 269 5.64 -10.30 -17.02
CA ASN A 269 5.09 -11.32 -16.11
C ASN A 269 6.02 -11.51 -14.91
N TYR A 270 5.44 -11.72 -13.73
CA TYR A 270 6.21 -12.03 -12.53
C TYR A 270 6.60 -13.50 -12.51
N CYS A 271 7.90 -13.78 -12.43
CA CYS A 271 8.46 -15.13 -12.33
C CYS A 271 9.26 -15.26 -11.00
N PRO A 272 8.72 -15.93 -9.96
CA PRO A 272 9.37 -16.04 -8.64
C PRO A 272 10.78 -16.64 -8.65
N MET A 273 11.11 -17.48 -9.64
CA MET A 273 12.40 -18.15 -9.74
C MET A 273 13.51 -17.25 -10.29
N GLU A 274 13.17 -16.24 -11.08
CA GLU A 274 14.13 -15.34 -11.73
C GLU A 274 14.52 -14.14 -10.83
N GLU A 275 13.68 -13.80 -9.85
CA GLU A 275 13.83 -12.57 -9.05
C GLU A 275 14.62 -12.70 -7.75
N LYS A 276 15.18 -13.88 -7.44
CA LYS A 276 15.93 -14.13 -6.19
C LYS A 276 17.33 -13.48 -6.18
N LYS A 277 17.43 -12.17 -6.38
CA LYS A 277 18.67 -11.43 -6.03
C LYS A 277 18.74 -11.28 -4.51
N LYS A 278 19.79 -11.83 -3.89
CA LYS A 278 20.09 -11.68 -2.46
C LYS A 278 20.28 -10.19 -2.13
N ARG A 279 19.36 -9.57 -1.39
CA ARG A 279 19.56 -8.22 -0.84
C ARG A 279 20.35 -8.26 0.47
N SER A 280 21.24 -7.28 0.65
CA SER A 280 22.29 -7.22 1.68
C SER A 280 21.82 -7.27 3.13
N ILE A 281 20.63 -6.75 3.46
CA ILE A 281 20.17 -6.67 4.86
C ILE A 281 19.85 -8.05 5.46
N ARG A 282 19.29 -8.99 4.68
CA ARG A 282 19.06 -10.36 5.18
C ARG A 282 20.37 -11.05 5.56
N ALA A 283 21.48 -10.68 4.92
CA ALA A 283 22.79 -11.21 5.26
C ALA A 283 23.37 -10.68 6.58
N LEU A 284 22.71 -9.69 7.21
CA LEU A 284 23.10 -9.14 8.52
C LEU A 284 22.27 -9.74 9.68
N LEU A 285 21.23 -10.52 9.36
CA LEU A 285 20.32 -11.12 10.33
C LEU A 285 20.68 -12.59 10.56
N GLU A 286 20.40 -13.08 11.76
CA GLU A 286 20.44 -14.51 12.01
C GLU A 286 19.44 -15.25 11.10
N PRO A 287 19.81 -16.44 10.57
CA PRO A 287 18.98 -17.13 9.57
C PRO A 287 17.58 -17.46 10.05
N GLU A 288 17.46 -17.92 11.30
CA GLU A 288 16.20 -18.30 11.92
C GLU A 288 15.64 -17.16 12.78
N PRO A 289 14.31 -16.96 12.79
CA PRO A 289 13.70 -15.98 13.67
C PRO A 289 13.78 -16.45 15.13
N ARG A 290 14.22 -15.57 16.03
CA ARG A 290 14.20 -15.81 17.47
C ARG A 290 12.79 -15.86 18.04
N VAL A 291 11.87 -15.08 17.45
CA VAL A 291 10.43 -15.09 17.75
C VAL A 291 9.67 -15.36 16.44
N PRO A 292 9.40 -16.63 16.10
CA PRO A 292 8.82 -17.01 14.81
C PRO A 292 7.43 -16.41 14.56
N GLY A 293 6.57 -16.34 15.58
CA GLY A 293 5.20 -15.80 15.47
C GLY A 293 5.15 -14.38 14.93
N MET A 294 6.18 -13.59 15.22
CA MET A 294 6.32 -12.19 14.79
C MET A 294 7.36 -11.99 13.68
N ASN A 295 8.10 -13.04 13.30
CA ASN A 295 9.30 -12.99 12.45
C ASN A 295 10.34 -11.98 12.96
N VAL A 296 10.63 -12.03 14.26
CA VAL A 296 11.71 -11.22 14.86
C VAL A 296 13.01 -12.00 14.72
N HIS A 297 14.01 -11.36 14.12
CA HIS A 297 15.37 -11.86 14.00
C HIS A 297 16.30 -10.99 14.84
N GLN A 298 17.27 -11.61 15.49
CA GLN A 298 18.44 -10.90 15.99
C GLN A 298 19.36 -10.56 14.81
N TYR A 299 20.15 -9.50 14.97
CA TYR A 299 21.27 -9.29 14.08
C TYR A 299 22.35 -10.33 14.37
N ASP A 300 23.11 -10.72 13.35
CA ASP A 300 24.33 -11.52 13.51
C ASP A 300 25.20 -10.87 14.59
N VAL A 301 25.90 -11.68 15.41
CA VAL A 301 26.71 -11.25 16.56
C VAL A 301 27.58 -10.02 16.24
N LYS A 302 28.20 -9.98 15.05
CA LYS A 302 29.06 -8.86 14.60
C LYS A 302 28.32 -7.53 14.34
N HIS A 303 26.99 -7.57 14.27
CA HIS A 303 26.11 -6.46 13.93
C HIS A 303 25.06 -6.18 15.01
N ARG A 304 25.10 -6.89 16.14
CA ARG A 304 24.23 -6.62 17.28
C ARG A 304 24.51 -5.22 17.83
N ALA A 305 23.43 -4.53 18.19
CA ALA A 305 23.47 -3.18 18.71
C ALA A 305 22.44 -3.03 19.83
N PHE A 306 22.68 -2.11 20.74
CA PHE A 306 21.85 -1.84 21.90
C PHE A 306 21.54 -0.34 22.01
N GLY A 307 20.42 -0.01 22.63
CA GLY A 307 19.99 1.37 22.85
C GLY A 307 19.33 2.02 21.63
N ALA A 308 18.96 3.29 21.76
CA ALA A 308 18.16 4.01 20.78
C ALA A 308 18.78 4.02 19.37
N PHE A 309 17.93 4.06 18.34
CA PHE A 309 18.37 4.18 16.95
C PHE A 309 17.77 5.41 16.27
N GLU A 310 18.53 6.04 15.38
CA GLU A 310 18.02 7.12 14.55
C GLU A 310 17.00 6.59 13.54
N SER A 311 15.74 6.94 13.75
CA SER A 311 14.67 6.76 12.78
C SER A 311 14.92 7.71 11.59
N ARG A 312 15.54 7.21 10.51
CA ARG A 312 15.47 7.90 9.21
C ARG A 312 14.02 7.87 8.73
N SER A 313 13.27 8.96 8.95
CA SER A 313 11.89 9.06 8.50
C SER A 313 11.83 8.90 6.98
N ARG A 314 11.12 7.89 6.50
CA ARG A 314 10.89 7.70 5.06
C ARG A 314 9.60 8.45 4.71
N GLY A 315 9.74 9.70 4.25
CA GLY A 315 8.65 10.46 3.66
C GLY A 315 8.13 9.74 2.41
N ARG A 316 7.12 8.89 2.57
CA ARG A 316 6.64 7.99 1.50
C ARG A 316 5.55 8.58 0.62
N ASN A 317 4.88 9.66 1.02
CA ASN A 317 3.73 10.21 0.27
C ASN A 317 3.83 11.70 -0.10
N LYS A 318 4.88 12.44 0.32
CA LYS A 318 4.90 13.91 0.16
C LYS A 318 5.12 14.42 -1.28
N ARG A 319 5.66 13.61 -2.20
CA ARG A 319 5.98 14.08 -3.57
C ARG A 319 4.90 13.83 -4.62
N ALA A 320 3.98 12.89 -4.40
CA ALA A 320 2.82 12.72 -5.28
C ALA A 320 1.75 13.83 -5.09
N ALA A 321 1.96 14.71 -4.09
CA ALA A 321 1.09 15.79 -3.67
C ALA A 321 1.69 17.19 -3.95
N GLN A 322 2.94 17.25 -4.39
CA GLN A 322 3.56 18.50 -4.79
C GLN A 322 3.21 18.70 -6.27
N GLU A 323 2.10 19.44 -6.46
CA GLU A 323 1.47 20.02 -7.67
C GLU A 323 -0.02 19.66 -7.85
#